data_AF-A0ABD4AZF4-F1
#
_entry.id   AF-A0ABD4AZF4-F1
#
_cell.length_a   1.000
_cell.length_b   1.000
_cell.length_c   1.000
_cell.angle_alpha   90.00
_cell.angle_beta   90.00
_cell.angle_gamma   90.00
#
_symmetry.space_group_name_H-M   'P 1'
#
loop_
_entity.id
_entity.type
_entity.pdbx_description
1 polymer ?
#
loop_
_entity_poly.entity_id
_entity_poly.type
_entity_poly.pdbx_seq_one_letter_code
_entity_poly.pdbx_strand_id
1 'polypeptide(L)'
;MDVPDGKVGEDAGVKTDNEGHVGVVLNGNATAVLSIALRKFYPSDDTQDILLRQLGSRATVRRIAGRCALDYGTTAPNTQNNVFFRVTIANAAVPVFAETYVEEEGGNQGPGATNFVFYRSRPDQRIASMKCKGADA
;
A
#
# COMPACT_ATOMS: atom_id res chain seq x y z
N MET A 1 -5.93 -0.90 -21.90
CA MET A 1 -7.25 -1.32 -21.39
C MET A 1 -8.01 -0.05 -21.05
N ASP A 2 -9.35 -0.08 -21.08
CA ASP A 2 -10.15 1.05 -20.62
C ASP A 2 -10.13 1.09 -19.10
N VAL A 3 -9.71 2.22 -18.56
CA VAL A 3 -9.62 2.43 -17.12
C VAL A 3 -10.36 3.74 -16.77
N PRO A 4 -10.96 3.87 -15.57
CA PRO A 4 -11.64 5.10 -15.18
C PRO A 4 -10.75 6.33 -15.35
N ASP A 5 -11.27 7.39 -15.96
CA ASP A 5 -10.47 8.60 -16.22
C ASP A 5 -10.29 9.49 -14.97
N GLY A 6 -10.92 9.14 -13.85
CA GLY A 6 -10.82 9.84 -12.58
C GLY A 6 -11.74 11.05 -12.44
N LYS A 7 -12.68 11.24 -13.38
CA LYS A 7 -13.75 12.24 -13.27
C LYS A 7 -14.97 11.64 -12.58
N VAL A 8 -15.82 12.50 -12.03
CA VAL A 8 -17.02 12.13 -11.25
C VAL A 8 -18.30 12.72 -11.89
N GLY A 9 -19.45 12.10 -11.63
CA GLY A 9 -20.75 12.58 -12.09
C GLY A 9 -20.99 12.35 -13.59
N GLU A 10 -21.67 13.29 -14.25
CA GLU A 10 -21.99 13.20 -15.69
C GLU A 10 -20.74 13.17 -16.59
N ASP A 11 -19.60 13.62 -16.06
CA ASP A 11 -18.31 13.63 -16.76
C ASP A 11 -17.49 12.34 -16.53
N ALA A 12 -18.01 11.37 -15.77
CA ALA A 12 -17.32 10.11 -15.53
C ALA A 12 -17.13 9.34 -16.85
N GLY A 13 -15.88 9.04 -17.20
CA GLY A 13 -15.54 8.35 -18.43
C GLY A 13 -14.46 7.31 -18.25
N VAL A 14 -14.03 6.73 -19.37
CA VAL A 14 -12.88 5.84 -19.43
C VAL A 14 -11.78 6.47 -20.28
N LYS A 15 -10.53 6.30 -19.87
CA LYS A 15 -9.35 6.58 -20.69
C LYS A 15 -8.67 5.27 -21.06
N THR A 16 -8.03 5.25 -22.22
CA THR A 16 -7.13 4.15 -22.57
C THR A 16 -5.81 4.34 -21.83
N ASP A 17 -5.51 3.43 -20.89
CA ASP A 17 -4.25 3.42 -20.16
C ASP A 17 -3.72 1.98 -20.02
N ASN A 18 -2.50 1.84 -19.53
CA ASN A 18 -1.95 0.56 -19.14
C ASN A 18 -2.38 0.26 -17.70
N GLU A 19 -3.20 -0.77 -17.52
CA GLU A 19 -3.55 -1.32 -16.21
C GLU A 19 -2.28 -1.66 -15.40
N GLY A 20 -1.14 -1.89 -16.04
CA GLY A 20 0.17 -2.13 -15.43
C GLY A 20 0.96 -0.90 -14.97
N HIS A 21 0.49 0.34 -15.14
CA HIS A 21 1.26 1.51 -14.72
C HIS A 21 1.40 1.54 -13.19
N VAL A 22 2.65 1.53 -12.71
CA VAL A 22 3.00 1.62 -11.30
C VAL A 22 4.12 2.64 -11.14
N GLY A 23 3.91 3.61 -10.26
CA GLY A 23 4.98 4.49 -9.81
C GLY A 23 5.87 3.73 -8.83
N VAL A 24 7.19 3.77 -9.02
CA VAL A 24 8.15 3.12 -8.11
C VAL A 24 9.09 4.16 -7.53
N VAL A 25 9.18 4.20 -6.20
CA VAL A 25 10.17 5.01 -5.48
C VAL A 25 11.04 4.09 -4.65
N LEU A 26 12.36 4.20 -4.81
CA LEU A 26 13.35 3.47 -4.04
C LEU A 26 13.98 4.43 -3.02
N ASN A 27 13.75 4.21 -1.73
CA ASN A 27 14.41 4.98 -0.68
C ASN A 27 15.57 4.18 -0.12
N GLY A 28 16.73 4.81 -0.02
CA GLY A 28 17.93 4.14 0.40
C GLY A 28 19.09 5.10 0.63
N ASN A 29 20.27 4.54 0.73
CA ASN A 29 21.54 5.26 0.74
C ASN A 29 22.42 4.77 -0.42
N ALA A 30 23.67 5.24 -0.50
CA ALA A 30 24.61 4.89 -1.56
C ALA A 30 24.87 3.37 -1.73
N THR A 31 24.57 2.56 -0.72
CA THR A 31 24.92 1.13 -0.68
C THR A 31 23.72 0.18 -0.60
N ALA A 32 22.54 0.69 -0.27
CA ALA A 32 21.37 -0.15 -0.01
C ALA A 32 20.04 0.56 -0.23
N VAL A 33 19.08 -0.18 -0.80
CA VAL A 33 17.65 0.16 -0.75
C VAL A 33 17.10 -0.27 0.61
N LEU A 34 16.50 0.67 1.32
CA LEU A 34 15.91 0.48 2.64
C LEU A 34 14.40 0.26 2.57
N SER A 35 13.73 0.93 1.62
CA SER A 35 12.32 0.71 1.34
C SER A 35 11.98 0.91 -0.13
N ILE A 36 10.91 0.28 -0.59
CA ILE A 36 10.34 0.45 -1.93
C ILE A 36 8.89 0.89 -1.76
N ALA A 37 8.49 2.00 -2.36
CA ALA A 37 7.09 2.41 -2.45
C ALA A 37 6.59 2.18 -3.87
N LEU A 38 5.50 1.44 -3.99
CA LEU A 38 4.77 1.22 -5.23
C LEU A 38 3.44 1.97 -5.14
N ARG A 39 3.18 2.86 -6.10
CA ARG A 39 1.91 3.57 -6.22
C ARG A 39 1.15 3.02 -7.42
N LYS A 40 0.04 2.36 -7.13
CA LYS A 40 -0.90 1.84 -8.11
C LYS A 40 -2.07 2.80 -8.21
N PHE A 41 -2.29 3.36 -9.40
CA PHE A 41 -3.52 4.10 -9.67
C PHE A 41 -4.69 3.12 -9.54
N TYR A 42 -5.81 3.57 -8.93
CA TYR A 42 -6.95 2.79 -8.42
C TYR A 42 -6.88 2.40 -6.93
N PRO A 43 -7.75 2.99 -6.09
CA PRO A 43 -8.04 2.57 -4.73
C PRO A 43 -8.51 1.12 -4.66
N SER A 44 -8.05 0.41 -3.64
CA SER A 44 -8.50 -0.94 -3.34
C SER A 44 -8.27 -1.23 -1.87
N ASP A 45 -9.33 -1.66 -1.17
CA ASP A 45 -9.24 -2.11 0.20
C ASP A 45 -8.74 -3.56 0.32
N ASP A 46 -8.80 -4.34 -0.77
CA ASP A 46 -8.37 -5.74 -0.82
C ASP A 46 -6.86 -5.87 -1.13
N THR A 47 -6.08 -5.11 -0.36
CA THR A 47 -4.63 -5.01 -0.51
C THR A 47 -3.91 -6.33 -0.19
N GLN A 48 -4.48 -7.16 0.69
CA GLN A 48 -3.93 -8.47 1.02
C GLN A 48 -4.01 -9.43 -0.17
N ASP A 49 -5.15 -9.50 -0.85
CA ASP A 49 -5.28 -10.37 -2.02
C ASP A 49 -4.44 -9.87 -3.20
N ILE A 50 -4.33 -8.55 -3.39
CA ILE A 50 -3.38 -7.98 -4.36
C ILE A 50 -1.95 -8.47 -4.08
N LEU A 51 -1.48 -8.39 -2.83
CA LEU A 51 -0.14 -8.87 -2.48
C LEU A 51 0.02 -10.38 -2.75
N LEU A 52 -0.98 -11.20 -2.42
CA LEU A 52 -0.95 -12.64 -2.69
C LEU A 52 -0.87 -12.96 -4.18
N ARG A 53 -1.71 -12.31 -5.00
CA ARG A 53 -1.72 -12.51 -6.45
C ARG A 53 -0.43 -12.06 -7.13
N GLN A 54 0.13 -10.91 -6.71
CA GLN A 54 1.31 -10.32 -7.33
C GLN A 54 2.62 -11.01 -6.93
N LEU A 55 2.72 -11.52 -5.70
CA LEU A 55 3.92 -12.22 -5.23
C LEU A 55 3.91 -13.73 -5.57
N GLY A 56 2.76 -14.24 -6.02
CA GLY A 56 2.58 -15.60 -6.48
C GLY A 56 2.38 -16.61 -5.34
N SER A 57 2.09 -17.86 -5.73
CA SER A 57 1.66 -18.94 -4.82
C SER A 57 2.68 -19.38 -3.77
N ARG A 58 3.93 -18.92 -3.88
CA ARG A 58 5.01 -19.19 -2.92
C ARG A 58 5.14 -18.12 -1.84
N ALA A 59 4.32 -17.08 -1.89
CA ALA A 59 4.29 -16.03 -0.88
C ALA A 59 3.20 -16.31 0.16
N THR A 60 3.49 -15.97 1.41
CA THR A 60 2.51 -15.86 2.48
C THR A 60 2.45 -14.42 2.94
N VAL A 61 1.23 -13.89 3.05
CA VAL A 61 0.96 -12.51 3.48
C VAL A 61 0.11 -12.59 4.74
N ARG A 62 0.64 -12.13 5.87
CA ARG A 62 -0.05 -12.16 7.16
C ARG A 62 -0.15 -10.76 7.72
N ARG A 63 -1.36 -10.29 8.01
CA ARG A 63 -1.56 -9.02 8.72
C ARG A 63 -0.81 -9.07 10.06
N ILE A 64 -0.10 -7.99 10.39
CA ILE A 64 0.60 -7.81 11.66
C ILE A 64 0.07 -6.60 12.44
N ALA A 65 -0.49 -5.62 11.74
CA ALA A 65 -1.22 -4.51 12.34
C ALA A 65 -2.22 -3.90 11.34
N GLY A 66 -3.20 -3.18 11.85
CA GLY A 66 -4.18 -2.42 11.06
C GLY A 66 -5.05 -1.58 11.99
N ARG A 67 -6.17 -1.05 11.48
CA ARG A 67 -7.09 -0.21 12.28
C ARG A 67 -6.33 0.90 13.03
N CYS A 68 -5.48 1.60 12.29
CA CYS A 68 -4.67 2.69 12.83
C CYS A 68 -5.58 3.87 13.21
N ALA A 69 -5.27 4.51 14.34
CA ALA A 69 -6.10 5.61 14.82
C ALA A 69 -5.62 6.96 14.29
N LEU A 70 -4.32 7.09 13.99
CA LEU A 70 -3.68 8.34 13.59
C LEU A 70 -2.88 8.20 12.30
N ASP A 71 -2.80 9.29 11.54
CA ASP A 71 -1.82 9.40 10.45
C ASP A 71 -0.39 9.44 10.99
N TYR A 72 0.55 8.94 10.18
CA TYR A 72 1.95 8.89 10.59
C TYR A 72 2.52 10.29 10.86
N GLY A 73 3.08 10.48 12.05
CA GLY A 73 3.74 11.73 12.44
C GLY A 73 2.78 12.88 12.75
N THR A 74 1.47 12.63 12.84
CA THR A 74 0.48 13.67 13.16
C THR A 74 -0.45 13.24 14.29
N THR A 75 -1.37 14.13 14.68
CA THR A 75 -2.49 13.83 15.59
C THR A 75 -3.83 13.74 14.85
N ALA A 76 -3.82 13.77 13.52
CA ALA A 76 -5.02 13.66 12.71
C ALA A 76 -5.52 12.21 12.67
N PRO A 77 -6.85 11.96 12.62
CA PRO A 77 -7.41 10.63 12.45
C PRO A 77 -6.91 9.97 11.16
N ASN A 78 -6.61 8.67 11.21
CA ASN A 78 -6.21 7.95 10.00
C ASN A 78 -7.40 7.73 9.07
N THR A 79 -7.37 8.37 7.90
CA THR A 79 -8.39 8.18 6.85
C THR A 79 -7.93 7.23 5.75
N GLN A 80 -6.64 6.91 5.69
CA GLN A 80 -6.03 6.12 4.61
C GLN A 80 -6.10 4.61 4.85
N ASN A 81 -6.73 4.17 5.94
CA ASN A 81 -6.92 2.76 6.30
C ASN A 81 -5.63 1.93 6.28
N ASN A 82 -4.55 2.43 6.92
CA ASN A 82 -3.25 1.76 6.85
C ASN A 82 -3.32 0.33 7.42
N VAL A 83 -2.75 -0.62 6.68
CA VAL A 83 -2.61 -2.02 7.08
C VAL A 83 -1.16 -2.45 6.92
N PHE A 84 -0.66 -3.22 7.87
CA PHE A 84 0.70 -3.73 7.88
C PHE A 84 0.69 -5.25 7.78
N PHE A 85 1.56 -5.80 6.93
CA PHE A 85 1.71 -7.22 6.68
C PHE A 85 3.16 -7.67 6.87
N ARG A 86 3.32 -8.92 7.32
CA ARG A 86 4.54 -9.69 7.13
C ARG A 86 4.38 -10.50 5.85
N VAL A 87 5.35 -10.39 4.97
CA VAL A 87 5.41 -11.10 3.69
C VAL A 87 6.59 -12.06 3.73
N THR A 88 6.33 -13.35 3.55
CA THR A 88 7.38 -14.37 3.45
C THR A 88 7.29 -15.03 2.09
N ILE A 89 8.38 -15.01 1.33
CA ILE A 89 8.48 -15.62 0.00
C ILE A 89 9.38 -16.84 0.11
N ALA A 90 8.98 -17.99 -0.45
CA ALA A 90 9.81 -19.18 -0.46
C ALA A 90 11.20 -18.87 -1.05
N ASN A 91 12.25 -19.38 -0.42
CA ASN A 91 13.67 -19.16 -0.78
C ASN A 91 14.21 -17.72 -0.56
N ALA A 92 13.41 -16.79 -0.01
CA ALA A 92 13.96 -15.53 0.50
C ALA A 92 14.57 -15.73 1.89
N ALA A 93 15.79 -15.24 2.11
CA ALA A 93 16.52 -15.42 3.36
C ALA A 93 15.84 -14.75 4.57
N VAL A 94 15.12 -13.65 4.34
CA VAL A 94 14.42 -12.90 5.38
C VAL A 94 13.03 -12.48 4.90
N PRO A 95 12.02 -12.44 5.79
CA PRO A 95 10.73 -11.85 5.45
C PRO A 95 10.90 -10.36 5.15
N VAL A 96 10.01 -9.83 4.30
CA VAL A 96 9.82 -8.39 4.13
C VAL A 96 8.53 -7.97 4.81
N PHE A 97 8.38 -6.68 5.06
CA PHE A 97 7.17 -6.13 5.66
C PHE A 97 6.54 -5.17 4.68
N ALA A 98 5.22 -5.20 4.56
CA ALA A 98 4.48 -4.30 3.68
C ALA A 98 3.57 -3.42 4.53
N GLU A 99 3.49 -2.14 4.22
CA GLU A 99 2.40 -1.26 4.59
C GLU A 99 1.58 -0.99 3.34
N THR A 100 0.26 -0.97 3.50
CA THR A 100 -0.65 -0.59 2.43
C THR A 100 -1.58 0.49 2.94
N TYR A 101 -1.90 1.45 2.09
CA TYR A 101 -2.86 2.49 2.41
C TYR A 101 -3.50 3.04 1.14
N VAL A 102 -4.72 3.51 1.29
CA VAL A 102 -5.53 4.04 0.20
C VAL A 102 -5.50 5.56 0.28
N GLU A 103 -5.12 6.18 -0.84
CA GLU A 103 -5.36 7.59 -1.07
C GLU A 103 -6.68 7.71 -1.81
N GLU A 104 -7.76 7.96 -1.06
CA GLU A 104 -9.06 8.27 -1.64
C GLU A 104 -9.03 9.60 -2.41
N GLU A 105 -10.04 9.78 -3.27
CA GLU A 105 -10.17 10.87 -4.23
C GLU A 105 -9.63 12.22 -3.74
N GLY A 106 -8.72 12.81 -4.53
CA GLY A 106 -8.29 14.20 -4.37
C GLY A 106 -9.10 15.18 -5.24
N GLY A 107 -10.30 14.79 -5.70
CA GLY A 107 -11.05 15.53 -6.72
C GLY A 107 -10.34 15.48 -8.08
N ASN A 108 -10.06 16.65 -8.68
CA ASN A 108 -9.43 16.81 -10.02
C ASN A 108 -8.04 16.17 -10.21
N GLN A 109 -7.52 15.44 -9.22
CA GLN A 109 -6.17 14.86 -9.20
C GLN A 109 -6.15 13.37 -9.63
N GLY A 110 -7.28 12.83 -10.07
CA GLY A 110 -7.41 11.48 -10.64
C GLY A 110 -8.08 10.48 -9.70
N PRO A 111 -8.17 9.20 -10.12
CA PRO A 111 -9.09 8.21 -9.53
C PRO A 111 -8.70 7.72 -8.12
N GLY A 112 -7.77 8.38 -7.42
CA GLY A 112 -7.14 7.89 -6.20
C GLY A 112 -6.05 6.83 -6.47
N ALA A 113 -5.45 6.31 -5.41
CA ALA A 113 -4.37 5.33 -5.51
C ALA A 113 -4.33 4.35 -4.33
N THR A 114 -3.79 3.17 -4.60
CA THR A 114 -3.34 2.22 -3.58
C THR A 114 -1.83 2.25 -3.49
N ASN A 115 -1.30 2.47 -2.30
CA ASN A 115 0.13 2.48 -2.05
C ASN A 115 0.57 1.18 -1.36
N PHE A 116 1.72 0.66 -1.77
CA PHE A 116 2.39 -0.49 -1.15
C PHE A 116 3.83 -0.11 -0.81
N VAL A 117 4.15 -0.04 0.48
CA VAL A 117 5.49 0.30 0.96
C VAL A 117 6.13 -0.93 1.58
N PHE A 118 7.22 -1.40 0.98
CA PHE A 118 7.98 -2.55 1.44
C PHE A 118 9.18 -2.10 2.27
N TYR A 119 9.35 -2.73 3.43
CA TYR A 119 10.43 -2.51 4.39
C TYR A 119 11.25 -3.79 4.58
N ARG A 120 12.56 -3.62 4.76
CA ARG A 120 13.46 -4.72 5.14
C ARG A 120 13.29 -5.16 6.60
N SER A 121 12.92 -4.24 7.48
CA SER A 121 12.70 -4.48 8.90
C SER A 121 11.25 -4.18 9.28
N ARG A 122 10.78 -4.78 10.38
CA ARG A 122 9.43 -4.51 10.87
C ARG A 122 9.31 -3.02 11.25
N PRO A 123 8.33 -2.27 10.72
CA PRO A 123 8.22 -0.83 10.93
C PRO A 123 7.54 -0.51 12.28
N ASP A 124 8.11 -0.98 13.38
CA ASP A 124 7.46 -0.93 14.71
C ASP A 124 7.20 0.50 15.20
N GLN A 125 8.13 1.43 14.98
CA GLN A 125 7.95 2.84 15.32
C GLN A 125 6.74 3.44 14.57
N ARG A 126 6.58 3.09 13.30
CA ARG A 126 5.47 3.57 12.47
C ARG A 126 4.14 3.02 12.97
N ILE A 127 4.06 1.70 13.17
CA ILE A 127 2.87 1.01 13.73
C ILE A 127 2.47 1.62 15.08
N ALA A 128 3.45 1.87 15.97
CA ALA A 128 3.21 2.45 17.29
C ALA A 128 2.74 3.91 17.22
N SER A 129 3.40 4.75 16.42
CA SER A 129 3.05 6.18 16.28
C SER A 129 1.65 6.39 15.72
N MET A 130 1.23 5.52 14.79
CA MET A 130 -0.12 5.52 14.20
C MET A 130 -1.17 4.87 15.11
N LYS A 131 -0.77 4.34 16.28
CA LYS A 131 -1.62 3.63 17.25
C LYS A 131 -2.40 2.48 16.64
N CYS A 132 -1.79 1.76 15.71
CA CYS A 132 -2.41 0.61 15.06
C CYS A 132 -2.68 -0.52 16.06
N LYS A 133 -3.76 -1.25 15.83
CA LYS A 133 -4.07 -2.49 16.55
C LYS A 133 -3.29 -3.64 15.92
N GLY A 134 -2.93 -4.64 16.74
CA GLY A 134 -2.28 -5.85 16.25
C GLY A 134 -3.16 -6.63 15.26
N ALA A 135 -2.60 -7.69 14.66
CA ALA A 135 -3.38 -8.66 13.90
C ALA A 135 -4.59 -9.12 14.74
N ASP A 136 -5.76 -9.20 14.11
CA ASP A 136 -7.04 -9.44 14.76
C ASP A 136 -6.93 -10.52 15.86
N ALA A 137 -7.20 -10.11 17.11
CA ALA A 137 -7.46 -11.00 18.23
C ALA A 137 -8.91 -11.49 18.16
#